data_AF-A0ABD5NJ03-F1
#
_entry.id   AF-A0ABD5NJ03-F1
#
_cell.length_a   1.000
_cell.length_b   1.000
_cell.length_c   1.000
_cell.angle_alpha   90.00
_cell.angle_beta   90.00
_cell.angle_gamma   90.00
#
_symmetry.space_group_name_H-M   'P 1'
#
loop_
_entity.id
_entity.type
_entity.pdbx_description
1 polymer ?
#
loop_
_entity_poly.entity_id
_entity_poly.type
_entity_poly.pdbx_seq_one_letter_code
_entity_poly.pdbx_strand_id
1 'polypeptide(L)'
;MTYDGPNVFRAPYGNDAAYENFQRTVIDGIPGETVAAHSSFGSGKDNVRMWGTKETVSGSWSSVEEGDFLFFYRDGSYTHAAEVIETEQNEALGRDIWPNHEEDAPWLCVIYLDEPVEIDVDSSEIHELAGYDIDYPMGFSPLNEMGVGGIRGRYGSVADLVYGGEEHSVEESGRSRAADIELDTQPDVALPNSILDGLYFPESGDTTKTDLLDQAESALNAGKNVIFTGPPGTGKTEIAQRIAQYLAESYPEVYTGWSTTTATADWSTFDTVGGYMPEVDGGDELSFRPGQVLRCFKRQEEQRNDVLVIDEINRSDIDKSFGQLFTMLSGQSIQLPFTRDGKSVEVTPASEGGTWPLQTHQYVVPSSWRLLATMNSYDKTSLYEMSYAFMRRFAFIHVDAPTVPEKDRERRALLEKYQNVWGLETSPDTLDAAGDVWYVTNSSVDHRKVGPAIVKDLLSHVSNSSANLDQAITRAVASYVFPQLEGVRGREQIASEIAAIPSIETHRLRQFADDMLRVDLDE
;
A
#
# COMPACT_ATOMS: atom_id res chain seq x y z
N MET A 1 5.00 -16.28 -7.62
CA MET A 1 5.23 -15.54 -6.37
C MET A 1 4.13 -15.98 -5.42
N THR A 2 4.48 -16.55 -4.28
CA THR A 2 3.53 -16.76 -3.18
C THR A 2 3.17 -15.38 -2.63
N TYR A 3 1.88 -15.09 -2.56
CA TYR A 3 1.34 -13.85 -1.99
C TYR A 3 1.56 -13.86 -0.47
N ASP A 4 1.96 -12.72 0.08
CA ASP A 4 2.28 -12.52 1.51
C ASP A 4 1.42 -11.39 2.10
N GLY A 5 0.15 -11.34 1.70
CA GLY A 5 -0.82 -10.39 2.24
C GLY A 5 -1.99 -11.14 2.89
N PRO A 6 -2.95 -10.41 3.48
CA PRO A 6 -3.99 -11.02 4.28
C PRO A 6 -4.88 -11.94 3.44
N ASN A 7 -5.23 -13.08 4.02
CA ASN A 7 -6.23 -14.01 3.52
C ASN A 7 -7.63 -13.55 3.92
N VAL A 8 -8.62 -14.06 3.20
CA VAL A 8 -10.03 -13.79 3.47
C VAL A 8 -10.72 -15.09 3.86
N PHE A 9 -11.41 -15.10 4.99
CA PHE A 9 -12.25 -16.19 5.46
C PHE A 9 -13.71 -15.79 5.41
N ARG A 10 -14.54 -16.61 4.78
CA ARG A 10 -15.97 -16.37 4.65
C ARG A 10 -16.69 -17.01 5.84
N ALA A 11 -17.41 -16.21 6.61
CA ALA A 11 -18.11 -16.62 7.81
C ALA A 11 -19.63 -16.42 7.64
N PRO A 12 -20.38 -17.45 7.18
CA PRO A 12 -21.83 -17.33 7.06
C PRO A 12 -22.52 -17.29 8.43
N TYR A 13 -23.48 -16.39 8.57
CA TYR A 13 -24.30 -16.26 9.78
C TYR A 13 -25.82 -16.29 9.49
N GLY A 14 -26.22 -16.89 8.38
CA GLY A 14 -27.59 -16.85 7.87
C GLY A 14 -28.66 -17.65 8.62
N ASN A 15 -28.30 -18.47 9.62
CA ASN A 15 -29.29 -19.12 10.49
C ASN A 15 -29.50 -18.32 11.78
N ASP A 16 -30.67 -18.44 12.42
CA ASP A 16 -31.04 -17.60 13.58
C ASP A 16 -30.02 -17.67 14.72
N ALA A 17 -29.49 -18.85 15.01
CA ALA A 17 -28.50 -19.05 16.07
C ALA A 17 -27.16 -18.37 15.74
N ALA A 18 -26.70 -18.46 14.49
CA ALA A 18 -25.49 -17.79 14.04
C ALA A 18 -25.67 -16.27 13.95
N TYR A 19 -26.87 -15.79 13.62
CA TYR A 19 -27.17 -14.35 13.64
C TYR A 19 -27.19 -13.78 15.06
N GLU A 20 -27.78 -14.47 16.02
CA GLU A 20 -27.74 -14.07 17.43
C GLU A 20 -26.30 -14.01 17.94
N ASN A 21 -25.48 -15.02 17.58
CA ASN A 21 -24.06 -15.02 17.90
C ASN A 21 -23.34 -13.83 17.25
N PHE A 22 -23.62 -13.54 15.98
CA PHE A 22 -23.01 -12.42 15.26
C PHE A 22 -23.33 -11.08 15.92
N GLN A 23 -24.61 -10.82 16.21
CA GLN A 23 -25.00 -9.59 16.92
C GLN A 23 -24.31 -9.48 18.27
N ARG A 24 -24.38 -10.53 19.10
CA ARG A 24 -23.87 -10.47 20.47
C ARG A 24 -22.34 -10.44 20.57
N THR A 25 -21.63 -11.16 19.71
CA THR A 25 -20.17 -11.36 19.86
C THR A 25 -19.32 -10.59 18.87
N VAL A 26 -19.89 -10.21 17.71
CA VAL A 26 -19.19 -9.42 16.70
C VAL A 26 -19.62 -7.96 16.77
N ILE A 27 -20.93 -7.66 16.77
CA ILE A 27 -21.47 -6.28 16.73
C ILE A 27 -21.55 -5.60 18.09
N ASP A 28 -22.03 -6.29 19.13
CA ASP A 28 -22.12 -5.73 20.48
C ASP A 28 -20.80 -5.91 21.24
N GLY A 29 -20.13 -7.04 21.01
CA GLY A 29 -18.95 -7.47 21.75
C GLY A 29 -19.28 -7.98 23.16
N ILE A 30 -18.31 -8.65 23.77
CA ILE A 30 -18.40 -9.21 25.11
C ILE A 30 -17.52 -8.38 26.07
N PRO A 31 -18.04 -7.99 27.26
CA PRO A 31 -17.23 -7.31 28.26
C PRO A 31 -15.93 -8.06 28.56
N GLY A 32 -14.80 -7.36 28.57
CA GLY A 32 -13.50 -8.01 28.72
C GLY A 32 -13.33 -8.77 30.03
N GLU A 33 -14.01 -8.38 31.11
CA GLU A 33 -14.05 -9.13 32.37
C GLU A 33 -14.62 -10.55 32.21
N THR A 34 -15.65 -10.72 31.37
CA THR A 34 -16.24 -12.03 31.07
C THR A 34 -15.25 -12.91 30.31
N VAL A 35 -14.53 -12.33 29.34
CA VAL A 35 -13.50 -13.04 28.57
C VAL A 35 -12.28 -13.36 29.45
N ALA A 36 -11.91 -12.44 30.35
CA ALA A 36 -10.78 -12.58 31.28
C ALA A 36 -10.94 -13.75 32.26
N ALA A 37 -12.17 -14.23 32.49
CA ALA A 37 -12.41 -15.43 33.28
C ALA A 37 -11.85 -16.71 32.64
N HIS A 38 -11.65 -16.71 31.32
CA HIS A 38 -11.27 -17.89 30.54
C HIS A 38 -10.04 -17.69 29.65
N SER A 39 -9.68 -16.45 29.29
CA SER A 39 -8.54 -16.11 28.43
C SER A 39 -7.82 -14.84 28.89
N SER A 40 -6.50 -14.78 28.73
CA SER A 40 -5.72 -13.58 29.01
C SER A 40 -6.08 -12.40 28.09
N PHE A 41 -6.65 -12.67 26.92
CA PHE A 41 -7.01 -11.63 25.93
C PHE A 41 -8.01 -10.60 26.46
N GLY A 42 -8.92 -11.01 27.35
CA GLY A 42 -9.92 -10.11 27.94
C GLY A 42 -9.37 -9.14 28.99
N SER A 43 -8.16 -9.38 29.52
CA SER A 43 -7.62 -8.61 30.64
C SER A 43 -7.31 -7.17 30.23
N GLY A 44 -8.00 -6.20 30.85
CA GLY A 44 -7.78 -4.77 30.59
C GLY A 44 -8.46 -4.24 29.33
N LYS A 45 -9.34 -5.03 28.70
CA LYS A 45 -10.20 -4.58 27.59
C LYS A 45 -11.60 -4.25 28.11
N ASP A 46 -12.17 -3.14 27.66
CA ASP A 46 -13.55 -2.77 28.00
C ASP A 46 -14.55 -3.69 27.29
N ASN A 47 -14.29 -3.98 26.01
CA ASN A 47 -15.13 -4.81 25.16
C ASN A 47 -14.26 -5.65 24.22
N VAL A 48 -14.69 -6.87 23.93
CA VAL A 48 -13.95 -7.84 23.11
C VAL A 48 -14.87 -8.42 22.05
N ARG A 49 -14.49 -8.28 20.79
CA ARG A 49 -15.23 -8.84 19.66
C ARG A 49 -14.61 -10.17 19.25
N MET A 50 -15.45 -11.16 18.96
CA MET A 50 -14.99 -12.51 18.65
C MET A 50 -15.98 -13.30 17.82
N TRP A 51 -15.47 -14.29 17.09
CA TRP A 51 -16.26 -15.28 16.36
C TRP A 51 -15.84 -16.69 16.73
N GLY A 52 -16.83 -17.56 16.93
CA GLY A 52 -16.63 -18.94 17.36
C GLY A 52 -16.91 -19.92 16.22
N THR A 53 -16.02 -20.90 16.03
CA THR A 53 -16.22 -21.99 15.07
C THR A 53 -16.05 -23.36 15.72
N LYS A 54 -16.67 -24.38 15.10
CA LYS A 54 -16.63 -25.77 15.60
C LYS A 54 -15.27 -26.41 15.30
N GLU A 55 -14.88 -27.42 16.08
CA GLU A 55 -13.65 -28.19 15.86
C GLU A 55 -13.55 -28.82 14.44
N THR A 56 -14.69 -29.12 13.81
CA THR A 56 -14.73 -29.69 12.44
C THR A 56 -14.09 -28.79 11.39
N VAL A 57 -13.96 -27.48 11.65
CA VAL A 57 -13.29 -26.54 10.74
C VAL A 57 -11.88 -26.16 11.22
N SER A 58 -11.34 -26.87 12.22
CA SER A 58 -9.99 -26.62 12.79
C SER A 58 -8.88 -26.57 11.75
N GLY A 59 -8.98 -27.34 10.65
CA GLY A 59 -8.01 -27.28 9.56
C GLY A 59 -8.01 -25.95 8.80
N SER A 60 -9.20 -25.39 8.52
CA SER A 60 -9.33 -24.04 7.92
C SER A 60 -9.03 -22.95 8.95
N TRP A 61 -9.38 -23.17 10.20
CA TRP A 61 -9.11 -22.22 11.28
C TRP A 61 -7.62 -22.14 11.61
N SER A 62 -6.87 -23.24 11.50
CA SER A 62 -5.42 -23.26 11.79
C SER A 62 -4.58 -22.48 10.79
N SER A 63 -5.15 -22.08 9.65
CA SER A 63 -4.52 -21.19 8.68
C SER A 63 -4.94 -19.73 8.84
N VAL A 64 -5.74 -19.39 9.85
CA VAL A 64 -6.11 -18.01 10.17
C VAL A 64 -4.97 -17.39 10.96
N GLU A 65 -4.41 -16.31 10.43
CA GLU A 65 -3.31 -15.56 11.03
C GLU A 65 -3.79 -14.15 11.44
N GLU A 66 -3.00 -13.48 12.30
CA GLU A 66 -3.22 -12.06 12.63
C GLU A 66 -3.13 -11.21 11.36
N GLY A 67 -4.06 -10.26 11.20
CA GLY A 67 -4.18 -9.42 10.01
C GLY A 67 -5.06 -10.00 8.89
N ASP A 68 -5.46 -11.27 8.97
CA ASP A 68 -6.45 -11.84 8.04
C ASP A 68 -7.84 -11.22 8.25
N PHE A 69 -8.73 -11.37 7.27
CA PHE A 69 -10.10 -10.83 7.36
C PHE A 69 -11.17 -11.91 7.43
N LEU A 70 -12.15 -11.73 8.31
CA LEU A 70 -13.41 -12.45 8.27
C LEU A 70 -14.46 -11.63 7.52
N PHE A 71 -15.03 -12.17 6.46
CA PHE A 71 -16.16 -11.60 5.73
C PHE A 71 -17.44 -12.31 6.14
N PHE A 72 -18.34 -11.57 6.78
CA PHE A 72 -19.58 -12.09 7.34
C PHE A 72 -20.68 -12.11 6.28
N TYR A 73 -21.13 -13.31 5.92
CA TYR A 73 -22.11 -13.52 4.85
C TYR A 73 -23.52 -13.75 5.39
N ARG A 74 -24.50 -13.04 4.82
CA ARG A 74 -25.93 -13.30 5.03
C ARG A 74 -26.76 -12.85 3.83
N ASP A 75 -27.77 -13.65 3.49
CA ASP A 75 -28.85 -13.30 2.56
C ASP A 75 -28.39 -12.75 1.19
N GLY A 76 -27.26 -13.25 0.67
CA GLY A 76 -26.74 -12.91 -0.65
C GLY A 76 -25.65 -11.85 -0.65
N SER A 77 -25.33 -11.23 0.49
CA SER A 77 -24.22 -10.27 0.61
C SER A 77 -23.26 -10.60 1.74
N TYR A 78 -22.06 -10.07 1.63
CA TYR A 78 -21.16 -9.86 2.76
C TYR A 78 -21.52 -8.52 3.36
N THR A 79 -21.98 -8.52 4.61
CA THR A 79 -22.53 -7.32 5.28
C THR A 79 -21.51 -6.64 6.19
N HIS A 80 -20.54 -7.39 6.69
CA HIS A 80 -19.50 -6.89 7.57
C HIS A 80 -18.20 -7.62 7.30
N ALA A 81 -17.09 -6.95 7.54
CA ALA A 81 -15.79 -7.57 7.63
C ALA A 81 -15.07 -7.11 8.90
N ALA A 82 -14.24 -7.98 9.46
CA ALA A 82 -13.43 -7.66 10.62
C ALA A 82 -12.03 -8.28 10.46
N GLU A 83 -11.01 -7.52 10.83
CA GLU A 83 -9.63 -7.98 10.90
C GLU A 83 -9.44 -8.93 12.09
N VAL A 84 -8.63 -9.96 11.91
CA VAL A 84 -8.28 -10.93 12.94
C VAL A 84 -7.14 -10.39 13.78
N ILE A 85 -7.36 -10.32 15.09
CA ILE A 85 -6.32 -9.92 16.06
C ILE A 85 -5.56 -11.15 16.53
N GLU A 86 -6.27 -12.21 16.93
CA GLU A 86 -5.64 -13.41 17.50
C GLU A 86 -6.61 -14.60 17.41
N THR A 87 -6.08 -15.81 17.49
CA THR A 87 -6.90 -17.03 17.55
C THR A 87 -6.52 -17.89 18.75
N GLU A 88 -7.51 -18.56 19.35
CA GLU A 88 -7.31 -19.43 20.50
C GLU A 88 -8.22 -20.67 20.43
N GLN A 89 -7.70 -21.85 20.77
CA GLN A 89 -8.55 -23.00 21.06
C GLN A 89 -8.94 -22.99 22.54
N ASN A 90 -10.21 -22.69 22.83
CA ASN A 90 -10.67 -22.55 24.21
C ASN A 90 -12.11 -23.03 24.37
N GLU A 91 -12.27 -24.30 24.75
CA GLU A 91 -13.59 -24.91 24.95
C GLU A 91 -14.37 -24.22 26.09
N ALA A 92 -13.68 -23.85 27.17
CA ALA A 92 -14.31 -23.26 28.34
C ALA A 92 -14.92 -21.89 27.99
N LEU A 93 -14.16 -21.05 27.30
CA LEU A 93 -14.64 -19.77 26.77
C LEU A 93 -15.77 -20.00 25.75
N GLY A 94 -15.60 -20.95 24.84
CA GLY A 94 -16.59 -21.28 23.81
C GLY A 94 -17.96 -21.65 24.38
N ARG A 95 -17.98 -22.44 25.47
CA ARG A 95 -19.22 -22.85 26.15
C ARG A 95 -19.89 -21.71 26.91
N ASP A 96 -19.11 -20.80 27.50
CA ASP A 96 -19.63 -19.66 28.27
C ASP A 96 -20.18 -18.56 27.35
N ILE A 97 -19.43 -18.22 26.30
CA ILE A 97 -19.80 -17.14 25.38
C ILE A 97 -20.94 -17.56 24.46
N TRP A 98 -20.93 -18.77 23.91
CA TRP A 98 -21.94 -19.24 22.95
C TRP A 98 -22.73 -20.43 23.51
N PRO A 99 -23.79 -20.18 24.30
CA PRO A 99 -24.56 -21.23 24.97
C PRO A 99 -25.43 -22.05 24.00
N ASN A 100 -25.56 -21.63 22.73
CA ASN A 100 -26.33 -22.30 21.69
C ASN A 100 -25.54 -23.39 20.93
N HIS A 101 -24.50 -23.96 21.56
CA HIS A 101 -23.77 -25.10 21.02
C HIS A 101 -24.53 -26.42 21.18
N GLU A 102 -24.21 -27.40 20.34
CA GLU A 102 -24.65 -28.79 20.54
C GLU A 102 -23.86 -29.40 21.71
N GLU A 103 -24.49 -30.28 22.50
CA GLU A 103 -23.95 -30.80 23.78
C GLU A 103 -22.50 -31.33 23.66
N ASP A 104 -22.20 -31.99 22.53
CA ASP A 104 -20.90 -32.60 22.20
C ASP A 104 -20.06 -31.81 21.16
N ALA A 105 -20.48 -30.61 20.75
CA ALA A 105 -19.77 -29.80 19.74
C ALA A 105 -19.75 -28.30 20.10
N PRO A 106 -19.01 -27.92 21.16
CA PRO A 106 -18.83 -26.52 21.55
C PRO A 106 -18.03 -25.74 20.49
N TRP A 107 -18.14 -24.42 20.57
CA TRP A 107 -17.39 -23.49 19.74
C TRP A 107 -15.94 -23.40 20.23
N LEU A 108 -15.13 -24.39 19.84
CA LEU A 108 -13.76 -24.58 20.33
C LEU A 108 -12.77 -23.56 19.76
N CYS A 109 -12.95 -23.21 18.48
CA CYS A 109 -12.00 -22.41 17.71
C CYS A 109 -12.44 -20.94 17.74
N VAL A 110 -11.83 -20.16 18.62
CA VAL A 110 -12.14 -18.75 18.86
C VAL A 110 -11.24 -17.87 17.99
N ILE A 111 -11.84 -16.85 17.39
CA ILE A 111 -11.18 -15.83 16.58
C ILE A 111 -11.51 -14.49 17.21
N TYR A 112 -10.51 -13.77 17.72
CA TYR A 112 -10.67 -12.42 18.24
C TYR A 112 -10.56 -11.42 17.09
N LEU A 113 -11.44 -10.43 17.11
CA LEU A 113 -11.65 -9.52 15.99
C LEU A 113 -11.48 -8.07 16.41
N ASP A 114 -11.03 -7.26 15.46
CA ASP A 114 -11.13 -5.80 15.57
C ASP A 114 -12.57 -5.32 15.30
N GLU A 115 -12.79 -4.00 15.35
CA GLU A 115 -14.08 -3.39 15.08
C GLU A 115 -14.61 -3.79 13.69
N PRO A 116 -15.81 -4.42 13.61
CA PRO A 116 -16.37 -4.83 12.35
C PRO A 116 -16.78 -3.60 11.55
N VAL A 117 -16.36 -3.60 10.30
CA VAL A 117 -16.73 -2.58 9.32
C VAL A 117 -17.89 -3.10 8.51
N GLU A 118 -18.94 -2.29 8.40
CA GLU A 118 -20.05 -2.58 7.52
C GLU A 118 -19.57 -2.50 6.07
N ILE A 119 -19.62 -3.63 5.38
CA ILE A 119 -19.32 -3.74 3.95
C ILE A 119 -20.61 -4.18 3.29
N ASP A 120 -21.01 -3.60 2.17
CA ASP A 120 -22.17 -4.12 1.44
C ASP A 120 -21.71 -4.61 0.07
N VAL A 121 -21.14 -5.81 0.08
CA VAL A 121 -20.58 -6.45 -1.11
C VAL A 121 -21.46 -7.62 -1.48
N ASP A 122 -22.02 -7.57 -2.69
CA ASP A 122 -22.79 -8.68 -3.24
C ASP A 122 -21.91 -9.94 -3.29
N SER A 123 -22.42 -11.06 -2.80
CA SER A 123 -21.64 -12.28 -2.71
C SER A 123 -21.23 -12.80 -4.08
N SER A 124 -22.05 -12.59 -5.12
CA SER A 124 -21.71 -12.96 -6.50
C SER A 124 -20.44 -12.27 -6.99
N GLU A 125 -20.17 -11.05 -6.51
CA GLU A 125 -18.97 -10.32 -6.90
C GLU A 125 -17.70 -10.99 -6.39
N ILE A 126 -17.66 -11.36 -5.10
CA ILE A 126 -16.51 -12.06 -4.52
C ILE A 126 -16.36 -13.46 -5.12
N HIS A 127 -17.48 -14.14 -5.38
CA HIS A 127 -17.48 -15.49 -5.94
C HIS A 127 -17.08 -15.51 -7.42
N GLU A 128 -17.45 -14.51 -8.22
CA GLU A 128 -17.00 -14.35 -9.60
C GLU A 128 -15.49 -14.12 -9.65
N LEU A 129 -14.95 -13.25 -8.78
CA LEU A 129 -13.50 -13.05 -8.65
C LEU A 129 -12.77 -14.33 -8.24
N ALA A 130 -13.41 -15.18 -7.44
CA ALA A 130 -12.90 -16.48 -7.03
C ALA A 130 -13.17 -17.62 -8.04
N GLY A 131 -13.88 -17.33 -9.14
CA GLY A 131 -14.29 -18.29 -10.16
C GLY A 131 -15.10 -19.45 -9.60
N TYR A 132 -15.95 -19.16 -8.62
CA TYR A 132 -16.91 -20.11 -8.09
C TYR A 132 -18.21 -20.07 -8.90
N ASP A 133 -18.80 -21.24 -9.15
CA ASP A 133 -20.11 -21.37 -9.81
C ASP A 133 -21.30 -21.15 -8.85
N ILE A 134 -21.02 -20.82 -7.59
CA ILE A 134 -22.02 -20.62 -6.53
C ILE A 134 -21.80 -19.24 -5.91
N ASP A 135 -22.90 -18.58 -5.54
CA ASP A 135 -22.88 -17.21 -4.98
C ASP A 135 -23.00 -17.20 -3.44
N TYR A 136 -22.71 -18.30 -2.77
CA TYR A 136 -22.78 -18.39 -1.30
C TYR A 136 -21.72 -19.32 -0.71
N PRO A 137 -21.16 -18.99 0.47
CA PRO A 137 -20.20 -19.85 1.15
C PRO A 137 -20.88 -21.04 1.83
N MET A 138 -20.28 -22.23 1.69
CA MET A 138 -20.70 -23.44 2.39
C MET A 138 -19.97 -23.57 3.75
N GLY A 139 -20.36 -22.74 4.71
CA GLY A 139 -19.76 -22.71 6.04
C GLY A 139 -18.49 -21.85 6.11
N PHE A 140 -17.83 -21.87 7.29
CA PHE A 140 -16.57 -21.17 7.50
C PHE A 140 -15.48 -21.74 6.59
N SER A 141 -14.96 -20.93 5.68
CA SER A 141 -14.00 -21.39 4.66
C SER A 141 -13.12 -20.27 4.14
N PRO A 142 -11.84 -20.55 3.82
CA PRO A 142 -10.98 -19.58 3.16
C PRO A 142 -11.51 -19.27 1.75
N LEU A 143 -11.23 -18.07 1.29
CA LEU A 143 -11.30 -17.67 -0.11
C LEU A 143 -10.05 -18.23 -0.83
N ASN A 144 -10.21 -18.71 -2.06
CA ASN A 144 -9.05 -19.22 -2.82
C ASN A 144 -8.12 -18.08 -3.26
N GLU A 145 -6.89 -18.43 -3.64
CA GLU A 145 -5.88 -17.46 -4.13
C GLU A 145 -6.39 -16.61 -5.29
N MET A 146 -7.24 -17.20 -6.16
CA MET A 146 -7.83 -16.47 -7.28
C MET A 146 -8.80 -15.38 -6.82
N GLY A 147 -9.64 -15.66 -5.82
CA GLY A 147 -10.57 -14.70 -5.24
C GLY A 147 -9.85 -13.59 -4.49
N VAL A 148 -8.84 -13.94 -3.69
CA VAL A 148 -7.99 -12.94 -3.01
C VAL A 148 -7.25 -12.08 -4.05
N GLY A 149 -6.69 -12.71 -5.09
CA GLY A 149 -6.05 -12.00 -6.21
C GLY A 149 -7.02 -11.12 -7.01
N GLY A 150 -8.26 -11.57 -7.19
CA GLY A 150 -9.33 -10.84 -7.87
C GLY A 150 -9.80 -9.63 -7.07
N ILE A 151 -9.97 -9.77 -5.75
CA ILE A 151 -10.25 -8.65 -4.84
C ILE A 151 -9.16 -7.60 -4.99
N ARG A 152 -7.88 -7.99 -4.93
CA ARG A 152 -6.75 -7.08 -5.12
C ARG A 152 -6.76 -6.42 -6.50
N GLY A 153 -7.05 -7.18 -7.55
CA GLY A 153 -7.12 -6.64 -8.91
C GLY A 153 -8.20 -5.58 -9.09
N ARG A 154 -9.33 -5.72 -8.38
CA ARG A 154 -10.48 -4.82 -8.48
C ARG A 154 -10.44 -3.66 -7.49
N TYR A 155 -9.97 -3.92 -6.28
CA TYR A 155 -10.04 -3.00 -5.13
C TYR A 155 -8.68 -2.46 -4.69
N GLY A 156 -7.56 -3.01 -5.19
CA GLY A 156 -6.19 -2.68 -4.74
C GLY A 156 -5.69 -3.69 -3.70
N SER A 157 -6.40 -3.80 -2.59
CA SER A 157 -6.13 -4.75 -1.51
C SER A 157 -7.42 -5.28 -0.85
N VAL A 158 -7.29 -6.29 0.02
CA VAL A 158 -8.41 -6.75 0.85
C VAL A 158 -8.83 -5.64 1.82
N ALA A 159 -7.87 -4.94 2.42
CA ALA A 159 -8.12 -3.80 3.29
C ALA A 159 -8.89 -2.69 2.56
N ASP A 160 -8.52 -2.37 1.31
CA ASP A 160 -9.23 -1.36 0.51
C ASP A 160 -10.68 -1.74 0.23
N LEU A 161 -10.99 -3.04 0.09
CA LEU A 161 -12.37 -3.50 -0.02
C LEU A 161 -13.11 -3.29 1.31
N VAL A 162 -12.51 -3.70 2.43
CA VAL A 162 -13.15 -3.68 3.75
C VAL A 162 -13.39 -2.28 4.24
N TYR A 163 -12.39 -1.42 4.11
CA TYR A 163 -12.43 -0.06 4.60
C TYR A 163 -12.86 0.93 3.50
N GLY A 164 -13.17 0.46 2.29
CA GLY A 164 -13.73 1.29 1.22
C GLY A 164 -12.75 2.34 0.69
N GLY A 165 -11.57 1.92 0.20
CA GLY A 165 -10.50 2.84 -0.22
C GLY A 165 -10.11 3.84 0.87
N GLU A 166 -10.45 3.53 2.11
CA GLU A 166 -9.87 4.11 3.31
C GLU A 166 -8.68 3.25 3.65
N GLU A 167 -7.52 3.88 3.63
CA GLU A 167 -6.30 3.23 3.98
C GLU A 167 -6.29 2.96 5.48
N HIS A 168 -6.15 1.69 5.85
CA HIS A 168 -5.63 1.31 7.14
C HIS A 168 -4.12 1.17 7.02
N SER A 169 -3.44 2.29 7.28
CA SER A 169 -2.16 2.25 7.94
C SER A 169 -2.32 1.50 9.27
N VAL A 170 -1.42 0.54 9.51
CA VAL A 170 -1.15 -0.05 10.81
C VAL A 170 -1.12 1.06 11.88
N GLU A 171 -2.01 1.00 12.88
CA GLU A 171 -1.85 1.76 14.12
C GLU A 171 -1.89 0.81 15.33
N GLU A 172 -0.70 0.45 15.80
CA GLU A 172 -0.51 0.07 17.20
C GLU A 172 -0.87 1.26 18.10
N SER A 173 -1.92 1.09 18.90
CA SER A 173 -2.10 1.73 20.22
C SER A 173 -2.12 3.27 20.27
N GLY A 174 -3.27 3.85 19.97
CA GLY A 174 -3.56 5.24 20.32
C GLY A 174 -5.06 5.49 20.44
N ARG A 175 -5.53 5.81 21.64
CA ARG A 175 -6.91 6.25 21.89
C ARG A 175 -7.34 7.34 20.90
N SER A 176 -8.59 7.23 20.40
CA SER A 176 -9.38 8.28 19.73
C SER A 176 -8.89 9.70 20.09
N ARG A 177 -8.27 10.36 19.09
CA ARG A 177 -7.62 11.68 19.20
C ARG A 177 -8.24 12.72 18.25
N ALA A 178 -9.38 12.41 17.62
CA ALA A 178 -10.02 13.26 16.60
C ALA A 178 -10.61 14.59 17.13
N ALA A 179 -10.48 14.89 18.43
CA ALA A 179 -11.14 16.06 19.01
C ALA A 179 -10.34 17.38 18.92
N ASP A 180 -9.02 17.38 18.77
CA ASP A 180 -8.21 18.61 18.86
C ASP A 180 -6.94 18.56 17.97
N ILE A 181 -7.07 18.57 16.64
CA ILE A 181 -5.92 18.78 15.75
C ILE A 181 -5.73 20.26 15.41
N GLU A 182 -4.48 20.71 15.37
CA GLU A 182 -4.13 22.09 15.07
C GLU A 182 -4.15 22.35 13.55
N LEU A 183 -5.14 23.14 13.09
CA LEU A 183 -5.37 23.35 11.65
C LEU A 183 -4.53 24.47 11.05
N ASP A 184 -4.15 25.49 11.83
CA ASP A 184 -3.40 26.66 11.37
C ASP A 184 -1.93 26.67 11.84
N THR A 185 -1.46 25.59 12.47
CA THR A 185 -0.06 25.42 12.89
C THR A 185 0.78 24.74 11.81
N GLN A 186 2.03 25.19 11.66
CA GLN A 186 3.07 24.49 10.91
C GLN A 186 4.05 23.86 11.89
N PRO A 187 4.30 22.53 11.81
CA PRO A 187 5.33 21.91 12.63
C PRO A 187 6.71 22.34 12.17
N ASP A 188 7.65 22.45 13.11
CA ASP A 188 9.09 22.53 12.82
C ASP A 188 9.60 21.10 12.63
N VAL A 189 9.61 20.65 11.39
CA VAL A 189 9.98 19.29 11.00
C VAL A 189 11.48 19.11 11.19
N ALA A 190 11.86 18.04 11.91
CA ALA A 190 13.23 17.58 12.02
C ALA A 190 13.28 16.10 11.64
N LEU A 191 13.93 15.76 10.53
CA LEU A 191 13.97 14.40 10.00
C LEU A 191 15.25 13.68 10.46
N PRO A 192 15.20 12.75 11.44
CA PRO A 192 16.38 11.99 11.83
C PRO A 192 16.82 11.03 10.73
N ASN A 193 18.13 10.79 10.67
CA ASN A 193 18.72 9.78 9.78
C ASN A 193 18.07 8.39 9.95
N SER A 194 17.57 8.05 11.14
CA SER A 194 16.96 6.74 11.41
C SER A 194 15.72 6.43 10.57
N ILE A 195 15.03 7.44 10.01
CA ILE A 195 13.87 7.23 9.13
C ILE A 195 14.26 6.35 7.94
N LEU A 196 15.49 6.50 7.42
CA LEU A 196 15.97 5.73 6.26
C LEU A 196 16.86 4.56 6.69
N ASP A 197 16.66 3.99 7.89
CA ASP A 197 17.39 2.79 8.32
C ASP A 197 16.90 1.55 7.58
N GLY A 198 17.82 0.70 7.12
CA GLY A 198 17.48 -0.38 6.20
C GLY A 198 17.47 0.05 4.71
N LEU A 199 17.78 1.32 4.42
CA LEU A 199 18.14 1.77 3.07
C LEU A 199 19.63 2.10 3.03
N TYR A 200 20.31 1.68 1.95
CA TYR A 200 21.73 1.91 1.77
C TYR A 200 22.01 2.97 0.68
N PHE A 201 22.67 4.04 1.10
CA PHE A 201 23.12 5.14 0.24
C PHE A 201 24.65 5.18 0.27
N PRO A 202 25.36 4.98 -0.85
CA PRO A 202 26.81 5.08 -0.89
C PRO A 202 27.28 6.52 -0.63
N GLU A 203 28.33 6.67 0.19
CA GLU A 203 28.94 7.99 0.49
C GLU A 203 29.56 8.67 -0.74
N SER A 204 29.88 7.91 -1.78
CA SER A 204 30.45 8.41 -3.04
C SER A 204 29.40 8.75 -4.11
N GLY A 205 28.11 8.72 -3.77
CA GLY A 205 27.03 9.07 -4.68
C GLY A 205 26.79 10.58 -4.77
N ASP A 206 26.10 11.02 -5.83
CA ASP A 206 25.73 12.43 -6.04
C ASP A 206 24.68 12.94 -5.04
N THR A 207 23.90 12.03 -4.45
CA THR A 207 22.94 12.32 -3.37
C THR A 207 23.23 11.43 -2.17
N THR A 208 23.68 12.01 -1.06
CA THR A 208 23.86 11.28 0.20
C THR A 208 22.54 11.16 0.97
N LYS A 209 22.49 10.23 1.93
CA LYS A 209 21.34 10.07 2.85
C LYS A 209 21.02 11.37 3.58
N THR A 210 22.05 12.09 4.06
CA THR A 210 21.89 13.36 4.77
C THR A 210 21.41 14.46 3.83
N ASP A 211 21.98 14.58 2.62
CA ASP A 211 21.56 15.63 1.68
C ASP A 211 20.09 15.45 1.25
N LEU A 212 19.63 14.21 1.13
CA LEU A 212 18.25 13.89 0.77
C LEU A 212 17.28 14.30 1.89
N LEU A 213 17.61 13.97 3.13
CA LEU A 213 16.80 14.31 4.30
C LEU A 213 16.80 15.82 4.55
N ASP A 214 17.96 16.48 4.44
CA ASP A 214 18.08 17.93 4.59
C ASP A 214 17.23 18.69 3.54
N GLN A 215 17.20 18.20 2.30
CA GLN A 215 16.33 18.75 1.25
C GLN A 215 14.85 18.54 1.55
N ALA A 216 14.47 17.36 2.02
CA ALA A 216 13.09 17.03 2.37
C ALA A 216 12.61 17.87 3.56
N GLU A 217 13.41 17.93 4.63
CA GLU A 217 13.15 18.76 5.81
C GLU A 217 12.99 20.23 5.43
N SER A 218 13.94 20.78 4.67
CA SER A 218 13.89 22.17 4.20
C SER A 218 12.64 22.45 3.38
N ALA A 219 12.20 21.51 2.53
CA ALA A 219 10.99 21.65 1.73
C ALA A 219 9.72 21.63 2.59
N LEU A 220 9.63 20.69 3.52
CA LEU A 220 8.48 20.54 4.42
C LEU A 220 8.31 21.78 5.31
N ASN A 221 9.41 22.28 5.89
CA ASN A 221 9.45 23.49 6.71
C ASN A 221 9.18 24.77 5.90
N ALA A 222 9.46 24.76 4.59
CA ALA A 222 9.10 25.84 3.68
C ALA A 222 7.62 25.80 3.22
N GLY A 223 6.78 24.90 3.75
CA GLY A 223 5.39 24.79 3.35
C GLY A 223 5.17 24.09 2.01
N LYS A 224 6.16 23.35 1.49
CA LYS A 224 6.10 22.74 0.16
C LYS A 224 5.66 21.29 0.23
N ASN A 225 4.85 20.91 -0.75
CA ASN A 225 4.68 19.51 -1.15
C ASN A 225 5.99 19.01 -1.78
N VAL A 226 6.20 17.69 -1.82
CA VAL A 226 7.47 17.12 -2.28
C VAL A 226 7.24 16.09 -3.38
N ILE A 227 8.05 16.16 -4.45
CA ILE A 227 8.13 15.12 -5.47
C ILE A 227 9.54 14.53 -5.44
N PHE A 228 9.63 13.23 -5.13
CA PHE A 228 10.84 12.44 -5.29
C PHE A 228 10.95 11.96 -6.73
N THR A 229 11.99 12.42 -7.43
CA THR A 229 12.29 12.04 -8.81
C THR A 229 13.50 11.15 -8.87
N GLY A 230 13.57 10.26 -9.85
CA GLY A 230 14.80 9.51 -10.11
C GLY A 230 14.60 8.26 -10.95
N PRO A 231 15.67 7.50 -11.16
CA PRO A 231 15.61 6.18 -11.79
C PRO A 231 14.64 5.22 -11.09
N PRO A 232 14.12 4.20 -11.80
CA PRO A 232 13.37 3.12 -11.16
C PRO A 232 14.27 2.34 -10.19
N GLY A 233 13.69 1.81 -9.11
CA GLY A 233 14.41 0.97 -8.15
C GLY A 233 15.35 1.69 -7.18
N THR A 234 15.24 3.02 -7.03
CA THR A 234 16.05 3.82 -6.08
C THR A 234 15.41 4.04 -4.71
N GLY A 235 14.21 3.49 -4.47
CA GLY A 235 13.54 3.57 -3.17
C GLY A 235 12.69 4.83 -2.92
N LYS A 236 12.30 5.56 -3.98
CA LYS A 236 11.52 6.82 -3.89
C LYS A 236 10.21 6.68 -3.10
N THR A 237 9.46 5.62 -3.38
CA THR A 237 8.18 5.32 -2.72
C THR A 237 8.37 5.02 -1.25
N GLU A 238 9.34 4.16 -0.93
CA GLU A 238 9.74 3.85 0.44
C GLU A 238 10.14 5.13 1.22
N ILE A 239 10.95 6.01 0.62
CA ILE A 239 11.35 7.28 1.22
C ILE A 239 10.13 8.17 1.52
N ALA A 240 9.21 8.31 0.55
CA ALA A 240 8.01 9.12 0.71
C ALA A 240 7.11 8.58 1.83
N GLN A 241 6.85 7.27 1.84
CA GLN A 241 6.02 6.61 2.85
C GLN A 241 6.62 6.75 4.26
N ARG A 242 7.93 6.54 4.42
CA ARG A 242 8.58 6.67 5.73
C ARG A 242 8.60 8.10 6.26
N ILE A 243 8.73 9.09 5.38
CA ILE A 243 8.59 10.49 5.78
C ILE A 243 7.15 10.79 6.18
N ALA A 244 6.16 10.31 5.42
CA ALA A 244 4.74 10.49 5.76
C ALA A 244 4.38 9.86 7.11
N GLN A 245 4.81 8.60 7.32
CA GLN A 245 4.67 7.88 8.57
C GLN A 245 5.32 8.64 9.73
N TYR A 246 6.58 9.08 9.56
CA TYR A 246 7.28 9.85 10.60
C TYR A 246 6.55 11.15 10.96
N LEU A 247 6.02 11.86 9.96
CA LEU A 247 5.24 13.08 10.20
C LEU A 247 3.99 12.78 11.03
N ALA A 248 3.24 11.74 10.68
CA ALA A 248 2.05 11.32 11.40
C ALA A 248 2.35 10.92 12.86
N GLU A 249 3.41 10.14 13.08
CA GLU A 249 3.78 9.63 14.40
C GLU A 249 4.42 10.70 15.30
N SER A 250 5.23 11.59 14.73
CA SER A 250 6.06 12.54 15.50
C SER A 250 5.37 13.87 15.77
N TYR A 251 4.35 14.23 14.98
CA TYR A 251 3.58 15.47 15.13
C TYR A 251 2.08 15.18 15.19
N PRO A 252 1.61 14.35 16.14
CA PRO A 252 0.22 13.88 16.22
C PRO A 252 -0.78 14.99 16.63
N GLU A 253 -0.29 16.13 17.12
CA GLU A 253 -1.08 17.33 17.33
C GLU A 253 -1.47 18.04 16.02
N VAL A 254 -0.73 17.76 14.95
CA VAL A 254 -0.93 18.35 13.63
C VAL A 254 -1.47 17.32 12.64
N TYR A 255 -0.87 16.13 12.54
CA TYR A 255 -1.24 15.09 11.58
C TYR A 255 -2.06 13.99 12.25
N THR A 256 -3.11 13.51 11.56
CA THR A 256 -3.97 12.43 12.06
C THR A 256 -3.58 11.04 11.56
N GLY A 257 -2.66 10.98 10.59
CA GLY A 257 -2.32 9.77 9.87
C GLY A 257 -1.62 10.08 8.55
N TRP A 258 -1.51 9.07 7.70
CA TRP A 258 -1.02 9.23 6.35
C TRP A 258 -1.69 8.21 5.44
N SER A 259 -1.57 8.46 4.15
CA SER A 259 -2.17 7.63 3.13
C SER A 259 -1.28 7.55 1.87
N THR A 260 -1.35 6.50 1.07
CA THR A 260 -0.65 6.14 -0.14
C THR A 260 -1.59 5.63 -1.22
N THR A 261 -1.47 6.21 -2.41
CA THR A 261 -2.21 5.83 -3.61
C THR A 261 -1.27 5.74 -4.80
N THR A 262 -1.61 4.95 -5.81
CA THR A 262 -0.87 4.91 -7.08
C THR A 262 -1.65 5.64 -8.15
N ALA A 263 -1.05 6.64 -8.79
CA ALA A 263 -1.66 7.31 -9.93
C ALA A 263 -1.66 6.39 -11.15
N THR A 264 -2.85 6.09 -11.67
CA THR A 264 -3.03 5.29 -12.89
C THR A 264 -3.38 6.19 -14.08
N ALA A 265 -3.32 5.64 -15.30
CA ALA A 265 -3.68 6.40 -16.50
C ALA A 265 -5.14 6.88 -16.53
N ASP A 266 -6.04 6.14 -15.86
CA ASP A 266 -7.46 6.45 -15.78
C ASP A 266 -7.81 7.36 -14.59
N TRP A 267 -6.82 7.72 -13.77
CA TRP A 267 -7.02 8.51 -12.56
C TRP A 267 -7.64 9.87 -12.88
N SER A 268 -8.74 10.20 -12.21
CA SER A 268 -9.63 11.29 -12.60
C SER A 268 -9.98 12.22 -11.43
N THR A 269 -10.79 13.24 -11.72
CA THR A 269 -11.38 14.11 -10.69
C THR A 269 -12.28 13.32 -9.75
N PHE A 270 -12.89 12.23 -10.21
CA PHE A 270 -13.68 11.36 -9.34
C PHE A 270 -12.81 10.72 -8.25
N ASP A 271 -11.62 10.23 -8.60
CA ASP A 271 -10.72 9.53 -7.69
C ASP A 271 -10.06 10.48 -6.68
N THR A 272 -9.64 11.67 -7.13
CA THR A 272 -8.92 12.64 -6.30
C THR A 272 -9.84 13.55 -5.50
N VAL A 273 -10.88 14.09 -6.13
CA VAL A 273 -11.83 15.06 -5.53
C VAL A 273 -13.07 14.36 -5.02
N GLY A 274 -13.63 13.44 -5.80
CA GLY A 274 -14.90 12.78 -5.51
C GLY A 274 -15.94 12.98 -6.59
N GLY A 275 -17.08 12.35 -6.42
CA GLY A 275 -18.20 12.50 -7.33
C GLY A 275 -19.46 11.82 -6.82
N TYR A 276 -20.51 11.91 -7.62
CA TYR A 276 -21.80 11.30 -7.30
C TYR A 276 -21.77 9.80 -7.58
N MET A 277 -22.22 9.01 -6.61
CA MET A 277 -22.48 7.58 -6.76
C MET A 277 -23.92 7.26 -6.34
N PRO A 278 -24.55 6.25 -6.96
CA PRO A 278 -25.85 5.75 -6.48
C PRO A 278 -25.76 5.34 -5.02
N GLU A 279 -26.81 5.63 -4.25
CA GLU A 279 -26.96 5.04 -2.92
C GLU A 279 -27.25 3.54 -3.00
N VAL A 280 -26.77 2.81 -2.00
CA VAL A 280 -26.66 1.35 -2.02
C VAL A 280 -28.04 0.66 -1.92
N ASP A 281 -29.04 1.35 -1.35
CA ASP A 281 -30.42 0.86 -1.19
C ASP A 281 -31.29 0.89 -2.47
N GLY A 282 -30.68 1.01 -3.65
CA GLY A 282 -31.41 0.96 -4.93
C GLY A 282 -32.32 2.16 -5.19
N GLY A 283 -32.09 3.28 -4.50
CA GLY A 283 -32.73 4.56 -4.81
C GLY A 283 -32.14 5.22 -6.06
N ASP A 284 -32.96 5.93 -6.83
CA ASP A 284 -32.53 6.82 -7.93
C ASP A 284 -31.72 8.04 -7.43
N GLU A 285 -31.39 8.10 -6.13
CA GLU A 285 -30.75 9.23 -5.48
C GLU A 285 -29.22 9.07 -5.48
N LEU A 286 -28.54 10.12 -5.93
CA LEU A 286 -27.09 10.18 -6.04
C LEU A 286 -26.51 10.84 -4.78
N SER A 287 -25.60 10.14 -4.09
CA SER A 287 -24.85 10.69 -2.96
C SER A 287 -23.44 11.10 -3.37
N PHE A 288 -22.93 12.19 -2.79
CA PHE A 288 -21.55 12.60 -3.02
C PHE A 288 -20.59 11.72 -2.21
N ARG A 289 -19.65 11.06 -2.90
CA ARG A 289 -18.54 10.35 -2.28
C ARG A 289 -17.25 11.16 -2.42
N PRO A 290 -16.55 11.47 -1.31
CA PRO A 290 -15.28 12.19 -1.36
C PRO A 290 -14.18 11.33 -1.97
N GLY A 291 -13.33 11.95 -2.79
CA GLY A 291 -12.12 11.34 -3.34
C GLY A 291 -10.96 11.34 -2.35
N GLN A 292 -9.83 10.75 -2.75
CA GLN A 292 -8.66 10.51 -1.91
C GLN A 292 -8.14 11.79 -1.22
N VAL A 293 -8.07 12.92 -1.93
CA VAL A 293 -7.59 14.17 -1.34
C VAL A 293 -8.56 14.72 -0.31
N LEU A 294 -9.88 14.64 -0.56
CA LEU A 294 -10.87 15.12 0.41
C LEU A 294 -10.93 14.26 1.67
N ARG A 295 -10.70 12.94 1.54
CA ARG A 295 -10.65 12.03 2.69
C ARG A 295 -9.51 12.35 3.66
N CYS A 296 -8.40 12.90 3.15
CA CYS A 296 -7.28 13.37 3.98
C CYS A 296 -7.67 14.53 4.92
N PHE A 297 -8.76 15.25 4.59
CA PHE A 297 -9.24 16.41 5.37
C PHE A 297 -10.42 16.06 6.26
N LYS A 298 -11.19 15.04 5.89
CA LYS A 298 -12.39 14.65 6.62
C LYS A 298 -12.82 13.22 6.30
N ARG A 299 -13.03 12.41 7.33
CA ARG A 299 -13.56 11.04 7.25
C ARG A 299 -14.61 10.88 8.35
N GLN A 300 -15.77 10.30 8.03
CA GLN A 300 -16.88 10.12 8.98
C GLN A 300 -17.29 11.42 9.72
N GLU A 301 -17.25 12.56 9.03
CA GLU A 301 -17.48 13.91 9.57
C GLU A 301 -16.48 14.41 10.63
N GLU A 302 -15.42 13.65 10.88
CA GLU A 302 -14.31 14.07 11.73
C GLU A 302 -13.22 14.75 10.91
N GLN A 303 -12.69 15.85 11.44
CA GLN A 303 -11.59 16.58 10.83
C GLN A 303 -10.32 15.75 10.84
N ARG A 304 -9.61 15.76 9.71
CA ARG A 304 -8.36 15.04 9.52
C ARG A 304 -7.26 15.91 8.90
N ASN A 305 -6.04 15.44 9.04
CA ASN A 305 -4.85 15.96 8.38
C ASN A 305 -3.93 14.79 8.03
N ASP A 306 -4.38 13.93 7.11
CA ASP A 306 -3.58 12.79 6.69
C ASP A 306 -2.59 13.22 5.60
N VAL A 307 -1.30 12.91 5.77
CA VAL A 307 -0.29 13.15 4.73
C VAL A 307 -0.58 12.23 3.55
N LEU A 308 -0.74 12.77 2.34
CA LEU A 308 -1.00 11.95 1.15
C LEU A 308 0.31 11.61 0.44
N VAL A 309 0.48 10.35 0.05
CA VAL A 309 1.56 9.84 -0.79
C VAL A 309 0.97 9.42 -2.13
N ILE A 310 1.43 9.99 -3.24
CA ILE A 310 1.05 9.56 -4.60
C ILE A 310 2.25 8.92 -5.28
N ASP A 311 2.21 7.61 -5.46
CA ASP A 311 3.19 6.90 -6.26
C ASP A 311 2.91 7.11 -7.76
N GLU A 312 3.98 7.23 -8.55
CA GLU A 312 3.90 7.29 -10.01
C GLU A 312 3.03 8.44 -10.56
N ILE A 313 3.10 9.63 -9.94
CA ILE A 313 2.20 10.77 -10.19
C ILE A 313 2.11 11.20 -11.67
N ASN A 314 3.18 10.98 -12.43
CA ASN A 314 3.30 11.29 -13.85
C ASN A 314 2.57 10.32 -14.78
N ARG A 315 2.08 9.18 -14.29
CA ARG A 315 1.30 8.22 -15.10
C ARG A 315 -0.14 8.67 -15.36
N SER A 316 -0.58 9.72 -14.67
CA SER A 316 -1.91 10.33 -14.82
C SER A 316 -1.83 11.76 -15.34
N ASP A 317 -2.89 12.24 -16.00
CA ASP A 317 -3.04 13.67 -16.35
C ASP A 317 -3.35 14.47 -15.07
N ILE A 318 -2.32 14.76 -14.29
CA ILE A 318 -2.47 15.29 -12.93
C ILE A 318 -3.23 16.62 -12.89
N ASP A 319 -3.07 17.46 -13.91
CA ASP A 319 -3.76 18.74 -14.01
C ASP A 319 -5.27 18.52 -14.16
N LYS A 320 -5.66 17.52 -14.96
CA LYS A 320 -7.06 17.13 -15.13
C LYS A 320 -7.60 16.40 -13.90
N SER A 321 -6.84 15.46 -13.33
CA SER A 321 -7.26 14.68 -12.18
C SER A 321 -7.53 15.59 -10.99
N PHE A 322 -6.59 16.47 -10.61
CA PHE A 322 -6.79 17.39 -9.48
C PHE A 322 -7.88 18.44 -9.74
N GLY A 323 -8.16 18.79 -11.00
CA GLY A 323 -9.24 19.71 -11.37
C GLY A 323 -9.20 21.01 -10.55
N GLN A 324 -10.26 21.27 -9.77
CA GLN A 324 -10.35 22.49 -8.96
C GLN A 324 -9.47 22.49 -7.70
N LEU A 325 -9.03 21.32 -7.20
CA LEU A 325 -8.10 21.23 -6.06
C LEU A 325 -6.75 21.88 -6.35
N PHE A 326 -6.40 22.04 -7.63
CA PHE A 326 -5.24 22.81 -8.05
C PHE A 326 -5.21 24.25 -7.49
N THR A 327 -6.39 24.87 -7.39
CA THR A 327 -6.55 26.21 -6.83
C THR A 327 -6.40 26.17 -5.31
N MET A 328 -6.90 25.12 -4.66
CA MET A 328 -6.71 24.85 -3.23
C MET A 328 -5.23 24.72 -2.86
N LEU A 329 -4.41 24.02 -3.66
CA LEU A 329 -2.96 23.93 -3.44
C LEU A 329 -2.24 25.29 -3.47
N SER A 330 -2.92 26.36 -3.89
CA SER A 330 -2.42 27.74 -3.86
C SER A 330 -2.87 28.51 -2.61
N GLY A 331 -3.51 27.85 -1.65
CA GLY A 331 -4.06 28.46 -0.43
C GLY A 331 -5.36 29.23 -0.67
N GLN A 332 -6.15 28.87 -1.69
CA GLN A 332 -7.43 29.52 -1.99
C GLN A 332 -8.62 28.59 -1.72
N SER A 333 -9.71 29.15 -1.16
CA SER A 333 -10.97 28.42 -1.04
C SER A 333 -11.57 28.12 -2.41
N ILE A 334 -12.22 26.97 -2.53
CA ILE A 334 -12.91 26.54 -3.75
C ILE A 334 -14.30 25.98 -3.41
N GLN A 335 -15.19 26.07 -4.40
CA GLN A 335 -16.50 25.43 -4.38
C GLN A 335 -16.53 24.39 -5.49
N LEU A 336 -16.76 23.14 -5.12
CA LEU A 336 -16.79 22.01 -6.04
C LEU A 336 -18.14 21.93 -6.77
N PRO A 337 -18.21 21.33 -7.98
CA PRO A 337 -19.45 21.17 -8.75
C PRO A 337 -20.34 20.04 -8.19
N PHE A 338 -20.29 19.81 -6.88
CA PHE A 338 -21.02 18.77 -6.17
C PHE A 338 -21.81 19.38 -5.03
N THR A 339 -22.85 18.70 -4.59
CA THR A 339 -23.71 19.10 -3.47
C THR A 339 -23.86 17.97 -2.48
N ARG A 340 -23.91 18.32 -1.21
CA ARG A 340 -24.24 17.44 -0.08
C ARG A 340 -25.22 18.17 0.82
N ASP A 341 -26.31 17.52 1.19
CA ASP A 341 -27.43 18.11 1.94
C ASP A 341 -27.98 19.41 1.32
N GLY A 342 -28.07 19.44 -0.01
CA GLY A 342 -28.59 20.59 -0.77
C GLY A 342 -27.67 21.83 -0.79
N LYS A 343 -26.45 21.73 -0.26
CA LYS A 343 -25.42 22.79 -0.31
C LYS A 343 -24.24 22.33 -1.14
N SER A 344 -23.57 23.26 -1.81
CA SER A 344 -22.36 22.93 -2.56
C SER A 344 -21.23 22.47 -1.64
N VAL A 345 -20.41 21.55 -2.12
CA VAL A 345 -19.22 21.12 -1.38
C VAL A 345 -18.17 22.23 -1.42
N GLU A 346 -17.70 22.64 -0.25
CA GLU A 346 -16.73 23.74 -0.07
C GLU A 346 -15.43 23.20 0.52
N VAL A 347 -14.30 23.61 -0.05
CA VAL A 347 -12.97 23.29 0.46
C VAL A 347 -12.28 24.59 0.83
N THR A 348 -11.95 24.77 2.11
CA THR A 348 -11.42 26.02 2.65
C THR A 348 -10.10 25.78 3.39
N PRO A 349 -9.02 26.46 3.02
CA PRO A 349 -7.79 26.44 3.80
C PRO A 349 -8.00 26.99 5.21
N ALA A 350 -7.41 26.34 6.20
CA ALA A 350 -7.29 26.87 7.54
C ALA A 350 -6.51 28.19 7.51
N SER A 351 -6.90 29.13 8.36
CA SER A 351 -6.31 30.47 8.43
C SER A 351 -6.28 30.93 9.88
N GLU A 352 -5.21 31.62 10.26
CA GLU A 352 -4.89 31.99 11.63
C GLU A 352 -6.06 32.65 12.36
N GLY A 353 -6.48 32.08 13.51
CA GLY A 353 -7.56 32.62 14.34
C GLY A 353 -8.97 32.51 13.73
N GLY A 354 -9.13 31.68 12.69
CA GLY A 354 -10.40 31.37 12.06
C GLY A 354 -11.30 30.50 12.93
N THR A 355 -12.60 30.51 12.63
CA THR A 355 -13.52 29.46 13.08
C THR A 355 -13.85 28.60 11.87
N TRP A 356 -13.57 27.31 11.93
CA TRP A 356 -13.73 26.41 10.81
C TRP A 356 -14.90 25.46 11.05
N PRO A 357 -16.12 25.83 10.62
CA PRO A 357 -17.27 24.95 10.78
C PRO A 357 -17.10 23.69 9.92
N LEU A 358 -17.16 22.54 10.57
CA LEU A 358 -17.11 21.22 9.95
C LEU A 358 -18.51 20.70 9.66
N GLN A 359 -19.24 21.41 8.79
CA GLN A 359 -20.51 20.88 8.29
C GLN A 359 -20.26 19.75 7.27
N THR A 360 -21.27 18.94 7.01
CA THR A 360 -21.23 17.79 6.10
C THR A 360 -20.68 18.09 4.70
N HIS A 361 -21.01 19.25 4.14
CA HIS A 361 -20.55 19.73 2.84
C HIS A 361 -19.23 20.54 2.89
N GLN A 362 -18.64 20.76 4.07
CA GLN A 362 -17.44 21.57 4.23
C GLN A 362 -16.22 20.69 4.54
N TYR A 363 -15.09 21.03 3.93
CA TYR A 363 -13.78 20.42 4.14
C TYR A 363 -12.80 21.53 4.47
N VAL A 364 -12.07 21.38 5.57
CA VAL A 364 -11.06 22.36 5.99
C VAL A 364 -9.70 21.74 5.69
N VAL A 365 -8.86 22.45 4.94
CA VAL A 365 -7.50 22.02 4.61
C VAL A 365 -6.54 22.57 5.66
N PRO A 366 -5.95 21.71 6.50
CA PRO A 366 -4.94 22.15 7.46
C PRO A 366 -3.76 22.81 6.75
N SER A 367 -3.20 23.87 7.32
CA SER A 367 -2.07 24.58 6.71
C SER A 367 -0.84 23.69 6.59
N SER A 368 -0.65 22.79 7.55
CA SER A 368 0.40 21.79 7.62
C SER A 368 0.22 20.61 6.68
N TRP A 369 -0.94 20.45 6.03
CA TRP A 369 -1.18 19.33 5.13
C TRP A 369 -0.10 19.25 4.04
N ARG A 370 0.35 18.03 3.74
CA ARG A 370 1.40 17.77 2.75
C ARG A 370 1.01 16.64 1.83
N LEU A 371 1.40 16.83 0.57
CA LEU A 371 1.41 15.81 -0.45
C LEU A 371 2.87 15.45 -0.78
N LEU A 372 3.21 14.18 -0.59
CA LEU A 372 4.45 13.57 -1.05
C LEU A 372 4.14 12.76 -2.30
N ALA A 373 5.01 12.77 -3.29
CA ALA A 373 4.79 11.99 -4.50
C ALA A 373 6.09 11.46 -5.08
N THR A 374 5.98 10.43 -5.90
CA THR A 374 7.12 9.85 -6.61
C THR A 374 6.93 9.99 -8.11
N MET A 375 8.06 10.08 -8.80
CA MET A 375 8.08 10.23 -10.25
C MET A 375 9.27 9.49 -10.85
N ASN A 376 9.00 8.61 -11.80
CA ASN A 376 10.05 8.03 -12.63
C ASN A 376 10.45 8.98 -13.75
N SER A 377 11.70 9.42 -13.76
CA SER A 377 12.19 10.48 -14.66
C SER A 377 12.41 10.03 -16.11
N TYR A 378 12.44 8.72 -16.36
CA TYR A 378 12.93 8.14 -17.63
C TYR A 378 11.84 7.52 -18.52
N ASP A 379 10.60 7.43 -18.05
CA ASP A 379 9.53 6.74 -18.78
C ASP A 379 8.89 7.65 -19.85
N LYS A 380 9.66 8.08 -20.85
CA LYS A 380 9.18 9.04 -21.87
C LYS A 380 8.03 8.51 -22.75
N THR A 381 7.71 7.23 -22.67
CA THR A 381 6.74 6.56 -23.55
C THR A 381 5.29 6.64 -23.07
N SER A 382 5.04 6.95 -21.80
CA SER A 382 3.69 6.80 -21.20
C SER A 382 3.34 7.84 -20.13
N LEU A 383 4.03 8.97 -20.06
CA LEU A 383 3.84 9.96 -18.98
C LEU A 383 3.19 11.25 -19.48
N TYR A 384 2.26 11.78 -18.69
CA TYR A 384 1.70 13.10 -18.90
C TYR A 384 2.69 14.18 -18.44
N GLU A 385 2.83 15.24 -19.23
CA GLU A 385 3.61 16.41 -18.81
C GLU A 385 2.83 17.19 -17.74
N MET A 386 3.48 17.51 -16.62
CA MET A 386 2.89 18.34 -15.59
C MET A 386 2.97 19.83 -15.96
N SER A 387 1.90 20.59 -15.74
CA SER A 387 1.97 22.05 -15.95
C SER A 387 3.00 22.72 -15.04
N TYR A 388 3.62 23.79 -15.55
CA TYR A 388 4.50 24.64 -14.76
C TYR A 388 3.83 25.21 -13.50
N ALA A 389 2.52 25.50 -13.61
CA ALA A 389 1.74 25.99 -12.50
C ALA A 389 1.56 24.92 -11.40
N PHE A 390 1.45 23.63 -11.76
CA PHE A 390 1.54 22.52 -10.80
C PHE A 390 2.92 22.46 -10.16
N MET A 391 3.98 22.37 -10.98
CA MET A 391 5.35 22.12 -10.53
C MET A 391 5.83 23.13 -9.48
N ARG A 392 5.52 24.43 -9.60
CA ARG A 392 5.95 25.45 -8.62
C ARG A 392 5.38 25.27 -7.19
N ARG A 393 4.41 24.36 -7.00
CA ARG A 393 3.82 24.02 -5.69
C ARG A 393 4.55 22.88 -4.98
N PHE A 394 5.48 22.24 -5.67
CA PHE A 394 6.29 21.15 -5.16
C PHE A 394 7.76 21.53 -5.12
N ALA A 395 8.47 20.99 -4.13
CA ALA A 395 9.91 20.84 -4.17
C ALA A 395 10.25 19.52 -4.86
N PHE A 396 11.21 19.56 -5.78
CA PHE A 396 11.68 18.37 -6.48
C PHE A 396 12.97 17.89 -5.84
N ILE A 397 12.98 16.67 -5.35
CA ILE A 397 14.14 16.06 -4.70
C ILE A 397 14.58 14.88 -5.55
N HIS A 398 15.83 14.89 -5.99
CA HIS A 398 16.36 13.85 -6.86
C HIS A 398 17.00 12.71 -6.05
N VAL A 399 16.45 11.52 -6.19
CA VAL A 399 16.94 10.26 -5.63
C VAL A 399 17.69 9.51 -6.73
N ASP A 400 18.99 9.76 -6.83
CA ASP A 400 19.82 9.17 -7.87
C ASP A 400 20.08 7.67 -7.64
N ALA A 401 20.38 6.96 -8.71
CA ALA A 401 20.95 5.62 -8.60
C ALA A 401 22.46 5.73 -8.30
N PRO A 402 22.99 4.83 -7.46
CA PRO A 402 24.41 4.83 -7.13
C PRO A 402 25.27 4.55 -8.36
N THR A 403 26.45 5.15 -8.43
CA THR A 403 27.44 4.79 -9.44
C THR A 403 27.94 3.37 -9.19
N VAL A 404 27.75 2.49 -10.17
CA VAL A 404 28.26 1.11 -10.11
C VAL A 404 29.76 1.13 -10.48
N PRO A 405 30.67 0.68 -9.59
CA PRO A 405 32.10 0.73 -9.86
C PRO A 405 32.52 -0.17 -11.04
N GLU A 406 33.45 0.33 -11.87
CA GLU A 406 34.04 -0.44 -12.98
C GLU A 406 34.92 -1.59 -12.47
N LYS A 407 35.65 -1.38 -11.37
CA LYS A 407 36.54 -2.41 -10.81
C LYS A 407 35.75 -3.44 -10.01
N ASP A 408 35.94 -4.71 -10.35
CA ASP A 408 35.23 -5.86 -9.76
C ASP A 408 35.27 -5.86 -8.23
N ARG A 409 36.42 -5.59 -7.61
CA ARG A 409 36.56 -5.58 -6.15
C ARG A 409 35.71 -4.48 -5.49
N GLU A 410 35.67 -3.30 -6.08
CA GLU A 410 34.89 -2.17 -5.54
C GLU A 410 33.39 -2.42 -5.77
N ARG A 411 33.03 -3.00 -6.93
CA ARG A 411 31.66 -3.41 -7.26
C ARG A 411 31.15 -4.48 -6.30
N ARG A 412 31.93 -5.54 -6.05
CA ARG A 412 31.58 -6.57 -5.06
C ARG A 412 31.37 -5.98 -3.67
N ALA A 413 32.28 -5.11 -3.21
CA ALA A 413 32.14 -4.45 -1.91
C ALA A 413 30.87 -3.58 -1.82
N LEU A 414 30.44 -2.97 -2.92
CA LEU A 414 29.16 -2.26 -2.99
C LEU A 414 27.98 -3.22 -2.80
N LEU A 415 27.97 -4.34 -3.52
CA LEU A 415 26.90 -5.34 -3.43
C LEU A 415 26.87 -6.04 -2.07
N GLU A 416 28.03 -6.27 -1.43
CA GLU A 416 28.12 -6.80 -0.07
C GLU A 416 27.41 -5.88 0.94
N LYS A 417 27.52 -4.56 0.78
CA LYS A 417 26.79 -3.63 1.64
C LYS A 417 25.28 -3.69 1.41
N TYR A 418 24.85 -3.81 0.15
CA TYR A 418 23.44 -3.96 -0.17
C TYR A 418 22.85 -5.27 0.36
N GLN A 419 23.51 -6.42 0.14
CA GLN A 419 23.00 -7.72 0.62
C GLN A 419 22.87 -7.73 2.15
N ASN A 420 23.82 -7.12 2.87
CA ASN A 420 23.79 -7.05 4.33
C ASN A 420 22.56 -6.27 4.82
N VAL A 421 22.24 -5.16 4.15
CA VAL A 421 21.06 -4.36 4.45
C VAL A 421 19.77 -5.10 4.10
N TRP A 422 19.77 -5.92 3.05
CA TRP A 422 18.63 -6.75 2.67
C TRP A 422 18.51 -8.06 3.45
N GLY A 423 19.46 -8.38 4.34
CA GLY A 423 19.48 -9.65 5.06
C GLY A 423 19.69 -10.87 4.13
N LEU A 424 20.32 -10.68 2.98
CA LEU A 424 20.62 -11.74 2.02
C LEU A 424 22.05 -12.25 2.23
N GLU A 425 22.23 -13.57 2.24
CA GLU A 425 23.55 -14.21 2.25
C GLU A 425 23.76 -14.94 0.93
N THR A 426 24.64 -14.40 0.08
CA THR A 426 24.94 -14.99 -1.25
C THR A 426 26.43 -15.25 -1.43
N SER A 427 26.76 -16.15 -2.37
CA SER A 427 28.16 -16.47 -2.66
C SER A 427 28.88 -15.29 -3.33
N PRO A 428 30.21 -15.16 -3.17
CA PRO A 428 30.98 -14.14 -3.87
C PRO A 428 30.79 -14.17 -5.40
N ASP A 429 30.70 -15.37 -5.99
CA ASP A 429 30.49 -15.54 -7.43
C ASP A 429 29.09 -15.03 -7.86
N THR A 430 28.08 -15.19 -7.01
CA THR A 430 26.74 -14.65 -7.23
C THR A 430 26.73 -13.11 -7.19
N LEU A 431 27.47 -12.52 -6.24
CA LEU A 431 27.62 -11.07 -6.16
C LEU A 431 28.35 -10.53 -7.38
N ASP A 432 29.41 -11.19 -7.85
CA ASP A 432 30.11 -10.80 -9.07
C ASP A 432 29.18 -10.83 -10.28
N ALA A 433 28.48 -11.94 -10.49
CA ALA A 433 27.58 -12.11 -11.63
C ALA A 433 26.46 -11.05 -11.64
N ALA A 434 25.82 -10.81 -10.49
CA ALA A 434 24.79 -9.76 -10.38
C ALA A 434 25.37 -8.35 -10.52
N GLY A 435 26.59 -8.13 -10.01
CA GLY A 435 27.32 -6.88 -10.14
C GLY A 435 27.64 -6.56 -11.60
N ASP A 436 28.18 -7.52 -12.34
CA ASP A 436 28.51 -7.39 -13.77
C ASP A 436 27.28 -7.01 -14.58
N VAL A 437 26.16 -7.72 -14.35
CA VAL A 437 24.87 -7.41 -14.99
C VAL A 437 24.44 -5.97 -14.67
N TRP A 438 24.50 -5.56 -13.41
CA TRP A 438 24.08 -4.22 -13.00
C TRP A 438 24.98 -3.12 -13.55
N TYR A 439 26.30 -3.36 -13.60
CA TYR A 439 27.27 -2.46 -14.20
C TYR A 439 26.97 -2.24 -15.67
N VAL A 440 26.90 -3.32 -16.46
CA VAL A 440 26.58 -3.25 -17.90
C VAL A 440 25.25 -2.54 -18.13
N THR A 441 24.21 -2.88 -17.37
CA THR A 441 22.89 -2.24 -17.46
C THR A 441 22.95 -0.72 -17.28
N ASN A 442 23.88 -0.21 -16.47
CA ASN A 442 24.04 1.22 -16.19
C ASN A 442 25.12 1.92 -17.03
N SER A 443 26.03 1.19 -17.68
CA SER A 443 27.17 1.76 -18.41
C SER A 443 27.04 1.72 -19.93
N SER A 444 26.25 0.81 -20.50
CA SER A 444 26.21 0.61 -21.96
C SER A 444 25.53 1.75 -22.73
N VAL A 445 24.58 2.45 -22.11
CA VAL A 445 23.84 3.56 -22.73
C VAL A 445 23.80 4.75 -21.81
N ASP A 446 24.33 5.88 -22.28
CA ASP A 446 24.37 7.13 -21.53
C ASP A 446 22.97 7.58 -21.08
N HIS A 447 22.92 8.21 -19.90
CA HIS A 447 21.74 8.85 -19.33
C HIS A 447 20.59 7.92 -18.95
N ARG A 448 20.82 6.61 -18.78
CA ARG A 448 19.81 5.71 -18.20
C ARG A 448 20.40 4.88 -17.07
N LYS A 449 20.01 5.21 -15.84
CA LYS A 449 20.39 4.45 -14.66
C LYS A 449 19.24 3.54 -14.20
N VAL A 450 19.59 2.47 -13.49
CA VAL A 450 18.65 1.58 -12.80
C VAL A 450 19.15 1.40 -11.37
N GLY A 451 18.27 1.67 -10.40
CA GLY A 451 18.60 1.57 -8.98
C GLY A 451 18.84 0.14 -8.50
N PRO A 452 19.28 -0.02 -7.24
CA PRO A 452 19.72 -1.30 -6.69
C PRO A 452 18.61 -2.34 -6.51
N ALA A 453 17.32 -1.98 -6.61
CA ALA A 453 16.22 -2.95 -6.49
C ALA A 453 16.36 -4.14 -7.45
N ILE A 454 16.83 -3.89 -8.68
CA ILE A 454 17.07 -4.95 -9.67
C ILE A 454 18.11 -5.97 -9.19
N VAL A 455 19.12 -5.51 -8.44
CA VAL A 455 20.16 -6.39 -7.88
C VAL A 455 19.56 -7.25 -6.78
N LYS A 456 18.68 -6.70 -5.94
CA LYS A 456 17.95 -7.48 -4.93
C LYS A 456 17.17 -8.62 -5.58
N ASP A 457 16.48 -8.37 -6.69
CA ASP A 457 15.75 -9.38 -7.44
C ASP A 457 16.68 -10.45 -8.04
N LEU A 458 17.79 -10.04 -8.66
CA LEU A 458 18.79 -10.95 -9.20
C LEU A 458 19.37 -11.88 -8.12
N LEU A 459 19.82 -11.31 -6.99
CA LEU A 459 20.39 -12.07 -5.88
C LEU A 459 19.36 -13.02 -5.27
N SER A 460 18.13 -12.55 -5.05
CA SER A 460 17.04 -13.35 -4.47
C SER A 460 16.66 -14.51 -5.40
N HIS A 461 16.57 -14.28 -6.71
CA HIS A 461 16.26 -15.32 -7.69
C HIS A 461 17.35 -16.39 -7.75
N VAL A 462 18.62 -15.98 -7.80
CA VAL A 462 19.74 -16.94 -7.85
C VAL A 462 19.79 -17.77 -6.57
N SER A 463 19.58 -17.15 -5.41
CA SER A 463 19.60 -17.85 -4.11
C SER A 463 18.48 -18.88 -3.93
N ASN A 464 17.33 -18.65 -4.57
CA ASN A 464 16.19 -19.56 -4.53
C ASN A 464 16.15 -20.56 -5.70
N SER A 465 17.14 -20.52 -6.60
CA SER A 465 17.22 -21.41 -7.75
C SER A 465 17.96 -22.70 -7.42
N SER A 466 17.44 -23.84 -7.88
CA SER A 466 18.16 -25.12 -7.82
C SER A 466 19.13 -25.32 -9.00
N ALA A 467 19.19 -24.38 -9.94
CA ALA A 467 20.08 -24.44 -11.09
C ALA A 467 21.52 -24.03 -10.71
N ASN A 468 22.48 -24.31 -11.58
CA ASN A 468 23.81 -23.72 -11.43
C ASN A 468 23.77 -22.19 -11.61
N LEU A 469 24.81 -21.50 -11.16
CA LEU A 469 24.89 -20.03 -11.18
C LEU A 469 24.57 -19.46 -12.56
N ASP A 470 25.25 -19.95 -13.61
CA ASP A 470 25.12 -19.40 -14.96
C ASP A 470 23.68 -19.49 -15.49
N GLN A 471 23.02 -20.63 -15.24
CA GLN A 471 21.62 -20.82 -15.58
C GLN A 471 20.68 -19.93 -14.76
N ALA A 472 20.93 -19.82 -13.46
CA ALA A 472 20.10 -19.05 -12.54
C ALA A 472 20.18 -17.56 -12.86
N ILE A 473 21.38 -17.01 -13.03
CA ILE A 473 21.57 -15.60 -13.35
C ILE A 473 21.05 -15.26 -14.75
N THR A 474 21.25 -16.14 -15.74
CA THR A 474 20.67 -15.94 -17.08
C THR A 474 19.15 -15.85 -17.06
N ARG A 475 18.48 -16.71 -16.28
CA ARG A 475 17.01 -16.66 -16.10
C ARG A 475 16.57 -15.42 -15.33
N ALA A 476 17.35 -15.01 -14.32
CA ALA A 476 17.07 -13.80 -13.55
C ALA A 476 17.17 -12.55 -14.42
N VAL A 477 18.19 -12.44 -15.28
CA VAL A 477 18.33 -11.35 -16.25
C VAL A 477 17.10 -11.27 -17.16
N ALA A 478 16.71 -12.39 -17.78
CA ALA A 478 15.53 -12.42 -18.63
C ALA A 478 14.25 -12.02 -17.87
N SER A 479 14.14 -12.39 -16.60
CA SER A 479 12.93 -12.16 -15.79
C SER A 479 12.82 -10.74 -15.24
N TYR A 480 13.94 -10.10 -14.89
CA TYR A 480 13.93 -8.82 -14.15
C TYR A 480 14.66 -7.67 -14.84
N VAL A 481 15.64 -7.96 -15.71
CA VAL A 481 16.39 -6.93 -16.44
C VAL A 481 15.73 -6.62 -17.77
N PHE A 482 15.36 -7.62 -18.56
CA PHE A 482 14.78 -7.40 -19.88
C PHE A 482 13.46 -6.62 -19.84
N PRO A 483 12.51 -6.86 -18.92
CA PRO A 483 11.32 -6.02 -18.82
C PRO A 483 11.65 -4.53 -18.60
N GLN A 484 12.73 -4.24 -17.86
CA GLN A 484 13.20 -2.87 -17.64
C GLN A 484 13.86 -2.26 -18.89
N LEU A 485 14.14 -3.04 -19.94
CA LEU A 485 14.69 -2.59 -21.21
C LEU A 485 13.61 -2.40 -22.29
N GLU A 486 12.33 -2.69 -22.00
CA GLU A 486 11.25 -2.49 -22.97
C GLU A 486 11.03 -1.00 -23.28
N GLY A 487 10.90 -0.65 -24.57
CA GLY A 487 10.76 0.74 -25.01
C GLY A 487 12.04 1.59 -24.95
N VAL A 488 13.17 0.97 -24.60
CA VAL A 488 14.43 1.69 -24.33
C VAL A 488 15.30 1.75 -25.57
N ARG A 489 15.80 2.95 -25.88
CA ARG A 489 16.77 3.13 -26.96
C ARG A 489 18.10 2.48 -26.59
N GLY A 490 18.68 1.70 -27.50
CA GLY A 490 19.95 1.01 -27.27
C GLY A 490 19.83 -0.25 -26.41
N ARG A 491 18.61 -0.76 -26.16
CA ARG A 491 18.37 -2.03 -25.47
C ARG A 491 19.06 -3.21 -26.15
N GLU A 492 19.23 -3.15 -27.47
CA GLU A 492 19.95 -4.15 -28.27
C GLU A 492 21.41 -4.23 -27.83
N GLN A 493 22.05 -3.07 -27.66
CA GLN A 493 23.42 -2.96 -27.19
C GLN A 493 23.56 -3.46 -25.76
N ILE A 494 22.66 -3.03 -24.85
CA ILE A 494 22.65 -3.50 -23.45
C ILE A 494 22.52 -5.03 -23.39
N ALA A 495 21.56 -5.61 -24.13
CA ALA A 495 21.33 -7.04 -24.13
C ALA A 495 22.53 -7.82 -24.72
N SER A 496 23.17 -7.29 -25.77
CA SER A 496 24.39 -7.87 -26.36
C SER A 496 25.56 -7.86 -25.38
N GLU A 497 25.80 -6.74 -24.68
CA GLU A 497 26.87 -6.62 -23.69
C GLU A 497 26.62 -7.51 -22.46
N ILE A 498 25.36 -7.65 -22.01
CA ILE A 498 25.01 -8.59 -20.94
C ILE A 498 25.26 -10.03 -21.39
N ALA A 499 24.94 -10.38 -22.65
CA ALA A 499 25.18 -11.71 -23.20
C ALA A 499 26.67 -12.09 -23.30
N ALA A 500 27.57 -11.10 -23.24
CA ALA A 500 29.01 -11.29 -23.22
C ALA A 500 29.61 -11.48 -21.82
N ILE A 501 28.81 -11.33 -20.75
CA ILE A 501 29.26 -11.56 -19.37
C ILE A 501 29.60 -13.06 -19.19
N PRO A 502 30.77 -13.43 -18.63
CA PRO A 502 31.21 -14.82 -18.55
C PRO A 502 30.24 -15.79 -17.85
N SER A 503 29.50 -15.31 -16.84
CA SER A 503 28.52 -16.09 -16.08
C SER A 503 27.14 -16.18 -16.76
N ILE A 504 26.98 -15.70 -18.00
CA ILE A 504 25.71 -15.73 -18.73
C ILE A 504 25.75 -16.79 -19.82
N GLU A 505 24.69 -17.62 -19.90
CA GLU A 505 24.50 -18.57 -21.00
C GLU A 505 24.09 -17.81 -22.26
N THR A 506 25.06 -17.30 -23.02
CA THR A 506 24.87 -16.41 -24.19
C THR A 506 23.77 -16.88 -25.14
N HIS A 507 23.81 -18.15 -25.59
CA HIS A 507 22.81 -18.68 -26.52
C HIS A 507 21.39 -18.60 -25.94
N ARG A 508 21.23 -18.89 -24.66
CA ARG A 508 19.93 -18.88 -24.00
C ARG A 508 19.44 -17.45 -23.78
N LEU A 509 20.32 -16.55 -23.40
CA LEU A 509 19.96 -15.15 -23.22
C LEU A 509 19.57 -14.50 -24.56
N ARG A 510 20.25 -14.84 -25.65
CA ARG A 510 19.88 -14.37 -27.01
C ARG A 510 18.47 -14.81 -27.40
N GLN A 511 18.11 -16.05 -27.12
CA GLN A 511 16.76 -16.54 -27.36
C GLN A 511 15.73 -15.73 -26.55
N PHE A 512 15.99 -15.46 -25.27
CA PHE A 512 15.11 -14.62 -24.47
C PHE A 512 15.02 -13.17 -24.99
N ALA A 513 16.11 -12.62 -25.52
CA ALA A 513 16.12 -11.27 -26.07
C ALA A 513 15.27 -11.16 -27.34
N ASP A 514 15.34 -12.16 -28.22
CA ASP A 514 14.47 -12.24 -29.41
C ASP A 514 13.00 -12.36 -28.99
N ASP A 515 12.69 -13.28 -28.08
CA ASP A 515 11.32 -13.54 -27.62
C ASP A 515 10.70 -12.33 -26.89
N MET A 516 11.45 -11.68 -25.99
CA MET A 516 10.92 -10.63 -25.09
C MET A 516 11.13 -9.21 -25.61
N LEU A 517 12.32 -8.90 -26.13
CA LEU A 517 12.65 -7.55 -26.59
C LEU A 517 12.37 -7.35 -28.08
N ARG A 518 12.15 -8.45 -28.84
CA ARG A 518 12.07 -8.47 -30.30
C ARG A 518 13.33 -7.89 -30.93
N VAL A 519 14.47 -8.35 -30.42
CA VAL A 519 15.80 -7.93 -30.84
C VAL A 519 16.58 -9.15 -31.31
N ASP A 520 17.12 -9.06 -32.52
CA ASP A 520 18.10 -10.01 -33.02
C ASP A 520 19.52 -9.58 -32.56
N LEU A 521 20.20 -10.48 -31.83
CA LEU A 521 21.54 -10.26 -31.28
C LEU A 521 22.64 -11.00 -32.07
N ASP A 522 22.31 -11.54 -33.26
CA ASP A 522 23.23 -12.34 -34.10
C ASP A 522 23.99 -11.53 -35.17
N GLU A 523 23.96 -10.19 -35.14
CA GLU A 523 24.82 -9.31 -35.97
C GLU A 523 26.10 -8.83 -35.29
#